data_AF-A0A1G1J5B6-F1
#
_entry.id   AF-A0A1G1J5B6-F1
#
_cell.length_a   1.000
_cell.length_b   1.000
_cell.length_c   1.000
_cell.angle_alpha   90.00
_cell.angle_beta   90.00
_cell.angle_gamma   90.00
#
_symmetry.space_group_name_H-M   'P 1'
#
loop_
_entity.id
_entity.type
_entity.pdbx_description
1 polymer ?
#
loop_
_entity_poly.entity_id
_entity_poly.type
_entity_poly.pdbx_seq_one_letter_code
_entity_poly.pdbx_strand_id
1 'polypeptide(L)'
;FLSLDNAYHGDTIGAVSVGGIDIFHNIFSPLLFKSYKAPSPYCYRCEFAKKFPSCKLFCLKKMEQVMQKHHQEIAGLIIEPIVQGAGGIIVSPAGYLKGVRRLCDKYNILMIADEVATGFGRTGKMFSCEHEKVSPDILCLAKGITGGYLPLAATITTEKIYNAFLGEFKNLKTFFHGHTYTGNQLACAAAVANLEIFKKEKTLKKMQKKIGLLHKELSRIADFPHVGNVRQKGFMVGIELVKDKKNKTLYQIEEKIGWKVCYKAREKGLIIRPLGNVIVLMPPLSISHQELKGLIQITAEAIREATE
;
A
#
# COMPACT_ATOMS: atom_id res chain seq x y z
N PHE A 1 -14.07 -5.38 12.55
CA PHE A 1 -13.46 -4.65 11.41
C PHE A 1 -13.46 -5.53 10.17
N LEU A 2 -13.46 -4.93 8.98
CA LEU A 2 -13.26 -5.58 7.69
C LEU A 2 -11.94 -5.09 7.06
N SER A 3 -11.17 -5.98 6.48
CA SER A 3 -9.89 -5.67 5.82
C SER A 3 -9.69 -6.57 4.60
N LEU A 4 -8.69 -6.26 3.77
CA LEU A 4 -8.37 -7.09 2.61
C LEU A 4 -7.40 -8.22 2.97
N ASP A 5 -7.43 -9.30 2.20
CA ASP A 5 -6.36 -10.31 2.20
C ASP A 5 -5.03 -9.66 1.79
N ASN A 6 -3.87 -10.16 2.21
CA ASN A 6 -2.55 -9.56 1.91
C ASN A 6 -2.33 -8.12 2.44
N ALA A 7 -3.26 -7.55 3.21
CA ALA A 7 -3.12 -6.19 3.73
C ALA A 7 -2.06 -6.09 4.83
N TYR A 8 -1.45 -4.92 4.99
CA TYR A 8 -0.54 -4.64 6.08
C TYR A 8 -0.83 -3.28 6.71
N HIS A 9 -1.10 -3.28 8.02
CA HIS A 9 -1.54 -2.08 8.76
C HIS A 9 -0.68 -1.77 9.99
N GLY A 10 0.47 -2.45 10.13
CA GLY A 10 1.40 -2.30 11.25
C GLY A 10 1.44 -3.49 12.19
N ASP A 11 2.30 -3.40 13.21
CA ASP A 11 2.74 -4.56 14.00
C ASP A 11 2.24 -4.57 15.46
N THR A 12 1.31 -3.67 15.82
CA THR A 12 0.62 -3.74 17.13
C THR A 12 -0.51 -4.78 17.08
N ILE A 13 -0.93 -5.33 18.23
CA ILE A 13 -1.98 -6.38 18.28
C ILE A 13 -3.24 -5.97 17.50
N GLY A 14 -3.71 -4.74 17.64
CA GLY A 14 -4.86 -4.23 16.89
C GLY A 14 -4.62 -4.15 15.39
N ALA A 15 -3.47 -3.63 14.96
CA ALA A 15 -3.11 -3.50 13.55
C ALA A 15 -2.88 -4.87 12.87
N VAL A 16 -2.18 -5.76 13.55
CA VAL A 16 -1.95 -7.15 13.14
C VAL A 16 -3.26 -7.90 12.95
N SER A 17 -4.24 -7.70 13.86
CA SER A 17 -5.57 -8.32 13.78
C SER A 17 -6.36 -7.96 12.53
N VAL A 18 -6.01 -6.86 11.84
CA VAL A 18 -6.61 -6.43 10.57
C VAL A 18 -5.66 -6.56 9.38
N GLY A 19 -4.44 -7.05 9.56
CA GLY A 19 -3.55 -7.40 8.45
C GLY A 19 -3.80 -8.82 7.90
N GLY A 20 -3.31 -9.12 6.70
CA GLY A 20 -3.60 -10.35 5.95
C GLY A 20 -2.35 -11.11 5.49
N ILE A 21 -1.25 -11.00 6.25
CA ILE A 21 0.03 -11.65 5.94
C ILE A 21 0.38 -12.59 7.10
N ASP A 22 0.08 -13.89 6.94
CA ASP A 22 0.10 -14.87 8.03
C ASP A 22 1.48 -15.02 8.70
N ILE A 23 2.57 -14.88 7.95
CA ILE A 23 3.93 -14.99 8.49
C ILE A 23 4.21 -13.98 9.63
N PHE A 24 3.55 -12.82 9.62
CA PHE A 24 3.71 -11.82 10.66
C PHE A 24 2.87 -12.14 11.90
N HIS A 25 1.79 -12.91 11.77
CA HIS A 25 0.68 -12.90 12.72
C HIS A 25 0.41 -14.26 13.35
N ASN A 26 0.77 -15.37 12.69
CA ASN A 26 0.35 -16.71 13.09
C ASN A 26 0.77 -17.07 14.53
N ILE A 27 1.97 -16.65 14.94
CA ILE A 27 2.50 -16.88 16.31
C ILE A 27 1.63 -16.16 17.37
N PHE A 28 0.99 -15.05 17.00
CA PHE A 28 0.18 -14.23 17.90
C PHE A 28 -1.31 -14.54 17.84
N SER A 29 -1.75 -15.53 17.04
CA SER A 29 -3.16 -15.84 16.77
C SER A 29 -4.08 -15.85 18.00
N PRO A 30 -3.68 -16.41 19.18
CA PRO A 30 -4.53 -16.38 20.38
C PRO A 30 -4.81 -14.98 20.94
N LEU A 31 -3.98 -13.99 20.62
CA LEU A 31 -4.10 -12.59 21.08
C LEU A 31 -4.86 -11.71 20.08
N LEU A 32 -5.13 -12.20 18.87
CA LEU A 32 -5.66 -11.36 17.79
C LEU A 32 -7.17 -11.23 17.88
N PHE A 33 -7.66 -10.03 17.59
CA PHE A 33 -9.08 -9.76 17.48
C PHE A 33 -9.65 -10.41 16.23
N LYS A 34 -10.86 -10.94 16.33
CA LYS A 34 -11.59 -11.44 15.17
C LYS A 34 -11.88 -10.28 14.22
N SER A 35 -11.54 -10.46 12.94
CA SER A 35 -11.84 -9.54 11.86
C SER A 35 -12.40 -10.29 10.66
N TYR A 36 -13.18 -9.59 9.83
CA TYR A 36 -13.64 -10.11 8.55
C TYR A 36 -12.62 -9.78 7.47
N LYS A 37 -12.56 -10.65 6.45
CA LYS A 37 -11.68 -10.51 5.29
C LYS A 37 -12.47 -10.44 4.00
N ALA A 38 -11.96 -9.65 3.06
CA ALA A 38 -12.43 -9.57 1.70
C ALA A 38 -11.27 -9.83 0.72
N PRO A 39 -11.56 -10.43 -0.45
CA PRO A 39 -10.53 -10.75 -1.43
C PRO A 39 -9.84 -9.51 -1.93
N SER A 40 -8.52 -9.58 -1.97
CA SER A 40 -7.70 -8.51 -2.54
C SER A 40 -7.90 -8.39 -4.04
N PRO A 41 -7.85 -7.17 -4.60
CA PRO A 41 -8.08 -6.94 -6.03
C PRO A 41 -6.84 -7.29 -6.88
N TYR A 42 -6.24 -8.45 -6.64
CA TYR A 42 -5.01 -8.88 -7.28
C TYR A 42 -5.27 -9.47 -8.68
N CYS A 43 -5.36 -8.62 -9.71
CA CYS A 43 -5.72 -9.06 -11.06
C CYS A 43 -4.78 -10.12 -11.67
N TYR A 44 -3.47 -10.06 -11.38
CA TYR A 44 -2.52 -11.04 -11.94
C TYR A 44 -2.74 -12.46 -11.40
N ARG A 45 -3.12 -12.57 -10.11
CA ARG A 45 -3.46 -13.82 -9.41
C ARG A 45 -4.90 -13.82 -8.92
N CYS A 46 -5.84 -13.46 -9.81
CA CYS A 46 -7.25 -13.35 -9.43
C CYS A 46 -7.80 -14.72 -8.99
N GLU A 47 -8.19 -14.84 -7.72
CA GLU A 47 -8.78 -16.04 -7.11
C GLU A 47 -10.05 -16.52 -7.82
N PHE A 48 -10.71 -15.63 -8.57
CA PHE A 48 -11.94 -15.93 -9.30
C PHE A 48 -11.71 -16.25 -10.79
N ALA A 49 -10.44 -16.32 -11.23
CA ALA A 49 -10.06 -16.49 -12.63
C ALA A 49 -10.76 -15.53 -13.60
N LYS A 50 -11.03 -14.29 -13.15
CA LYS A 50 -11.69 -13.25 -13.96
C LYS A 50 -10.70 -12.17 -14.40
N LYS A 51 -11.02 -11.49 -15.51
CA LYS A 51 -10.19 -10.44 -16.10
C LYS A 51 -10.87 -9.07 -15.98
N PHE A 52 -10.13 -8.05 -15.54
CA PHE A 52 -10.60 -6.66 -15.59
C PHE A 52 -10.44 -6.11 -17.02
N PRO A 53 -11.38 -5.29 -17.55
CA PRO A 53 -12.58 -4.76 -16.90
C PRO A 53 -13.84 -5.64 -17.01
N SER A 54 -13.82 -6.73 -17.79
CA SER A 54 -15.00 -7.55 -18.07
C SER A 54 -15.62 -8.22 -16.83
N CYS A 55 -14.81 -8.45 -15.79
CA CYS A 55 -15.27 -8.99 -14.50
C CYS A 55 -16.16 -8.02 -13.70
N LYS A 56 -16.25 -6.75 -14.11
CA LYS A 56 -17.00 -5.68 -13.42
C LYS A 56 -16.69 -5.62 -11.91
N LEU A 57 -15.40 -5.75 -11.58
CA LEU A 57 -14.88 -5.73 -10.20
C LEU A 57 -15.56 -6.79 -9.31
N PHE A 58 -15.63 -8.05 -9.76
CA PHE A 58 -16.27 -9.15 -9.01
C PHE A 58 -15.78 -9.30 -7.55
N CYS A 59 -14.52 -8.95 -7.26
CA CYS A 59 -14.00 -8.91 -5.89
C CYS A 59 -14.76 -7.91 -4.99
N LEU A 60 -15.25 -6.77 -5.51
CA LEU A 60 -16.13 -5.87 -4.75
C LEU A 60 -17.47 -6.51 -4.42
N LYS A 61 -18.03 -7.35 -5.30
CA LYS A 61 -19.26 -8.09 -4.99
C LYS A 61 -19.05 -9.05 -3.82
N LYS A 62 -17.85 -9.65 -3.70
CA LYS A 62 -17.49 -10.50 -2.57
C LYS A 62 -17.34 -9.71 -1.28
N MET A 63 -16.72 -8.53 -1.32
CA MET A 63 -16.72 -7.60 -0.19
C MET A 63 -18.13 -7.20 0.22
N GLU A 64 -18.99 -6.87 -0.75
CA GLU A 64 -20.38 -6.52 -0.49
C GLU A 64 -21.15 -7.66 0.18
N GLN A 65 -20.94 -8.92 -0.21
CA GLN A 65 -21.56 -10.08 0.45
C GLN A 65 -21.19 -10.17 1.94
N VAL A 66 -19.93 -9.87 2.29
CA VAL A 66 -19.49 -9.82 3.70
C VAL A 66 -20.18 -8.68 4.44
N MET A 67 -20.23 -7.49 3.84
CA MET A 67 -20.91 -6.35 4.44
C MET A 67 -22.42 -6.59 4.59
N GLN A 68 -23.09 -7.13 3.59
CA GLN A 68 -24.53 -7.48 3.67
C GLN A 68 -24.83 -8.38 4.87
N LYS A 69 -23.96 -9.35 5.15
CA LYS A 69 -24.15 -10.30 6.24
C LYS A 69 -23.81 -9.72 7.61
N HIS A 70 -22.81 -8.84 7.70
CA HIS A 70 -22.18 -8.48 8.97
C HIS A 70 -22.09 -6.96 9.23
N HIS A 71 -22.72 -6.09 8.43
CA HIS A 71 -22.56 -4.64 8.57
C HIS A 71 -22.94 -4.08 9.95
N GLN A 72 -23.87 -4.72 10.66
CA GLN A 72 -24.25 -4.31 12.02
C GLN A 72 -23.15 -4.61 13.05
N GLU A 73 -22.22 -5.52 12.74
CA GLU A 73 -21.08 -5.91 13.58
C GLU A 73 -19.78 -5.20 13.15
N ILE A 74 -19.73 -4.68 11.92
CA ILE A 74 -18.53 -4.07 11.34
C ILE A 74 -18.53 -2.55 11.62
N ALA A 75 -17.69 -2.11 12.55
CA ALA A 75 -17.49 -0.68 12.83
C ALA A 75 -16.78 0.06 11.68
N GLY A 76 -15.82 -0.59 11.02
CA GLY A 76 -15.02 0.04 9.96
C GLY A 76 -14.36 -0.96 9.02
N LEU A 77 -14.13 -0.50 7.79
CA LEU A 77 -13.28 -1.13 6.79
C LEU A 77 -11.95 -0.38 6.72
N ILE A 78 -10.85 -1.11 6.80
CA ILE A 78 -9.49 -0.56 6.61
C ILE A 78 -8.88 -1.05 5.30
N ILE A 79 -8.27 -0.14 4.55
CA ILE A 79 -7.68 -0.40 3.24
C ILE A 79 -6.48 0.49 2.96
N GLU A 80 -5.42 -0.08 2.38
CA GLU A 80 -4.35 0.70 1.73
C GLU A 80 -4.88 1.22 0.36
N PRO A 81 -5.10 2.54 0.16
CA PRO A 81 -5.77 3.01 -1.05
C PRO A 81 -4.91 2.80 -2.30
N ILE A 82 -5.51 2.22 -3.34
CA ILE A 82 -4.92 1.90 -4.65
C ILE A 82 -3.80 0.87 -4.62
N VAL A 83 -2.91 0.84 -3.62
CA VAL A 83 -1.75 -0.05 -3.59
C VAL A 83 -1.61 -0.72 -2.22
N GLN A 84 -1.70 -2.04 -2.17
CA GLN A 84 -1.22 -2.78 -1.01
C GLN A 84 0.29 -2.94 -1.11
N GLY A 85 1.02 -2.26 -0.23
CA GLY A 85 2.47 -2.18 -0.28
C GLY A 85 3.13 -3.51 0.06
N ALA A 86 2.94 -3.96 1.31
CA ALA A 86 3.59 -5.16 1.82
C ALA A 86 3.02 -6.46 1.23
N GLY A 87 1.81 -6.42 0.67
CA GLY A 87 1.21 -7.53 -0.11
C GLY A 87 1.90 -7.80 -1.45
N GLY A 88 3.00 -7.12 -1.76
CA GLY A 88 3.72 -7.29 -3.03
C GLY A 88 3.40 -6.22 -4.07
N ILE A 89 3.09 -4.99 -3.65
CA ILE A 89 2.73 -3.87 -4.52
C ILE A 89 1.52 -4.24 -5.40
N ILE A 90 0.44 -4.68 -4.76
CA ILE A 90 -0.81 -5.05 -5.47
C ILE A 90 -1.54 -3.76 -5.80
N VAL A 91 -1.56 -3.40 -7.10
CA VAL A 91 -2.25 -2.21 -7.59
C VAL A 91 -3.70 -2.56 -7.91
N SER A 92 -4.63 -1.89 -7.25
CA SER A 92 -6.07 -2.04 -7.46
C SER A 92 -6.46 -1.57 -8.88
N PRO A 93 -7.40 -2.25 -9.54
CA PRO A 93 -7.94 -1.81 -10.82
C PRO A 93 -8.78 -0.55 -10.63
N ALA A 94 -8.88 0.25 -11.70
CA ALA A 94 -9.61 1.52 -11.68
C ALA A 94 -11.09 1.33 -11.26
N GLY A 95 -11.55 2.21 -10.38
CA GLY A 95 -12.90 2.22 -9.82
C GLY A 95 -13.08 1.33 -8.59
N TYR A 96 -12.05 0.56 -8.20
CA TYR A 96 -12.14 -0.30 -7.01
C TYR A 96 -12.29 0.53 -5.73
N LEU A 97 -11.44 1.54 -5.51
CA LEU A 97 -11.46 2.36 -4.29
C LEU A 97 -12.78 3.15 -4.17
N LYS A 98 -13.25 3.73 -5.27
CA LYS A 98 -14.56 4.40 -5.33
C LYS A 98 -15.70 3.42 -5.06
N GLY A 99 -15.58 2.19 -5.52
CA GLY A 99 -16.50 1.10 -5.22
C GLY A 99 -16.53 0.78 -3.72
N VAL A 100 -15.37 0.66 -3.07
CA VAL A 100 -15.25 0.46 -1.61
C VAL A 100 -15.93 1.59 -0.84
N ARG A 101 -15.66 2.85 -1.19
CA ARG A 101 -16.30 4.02 -0.56
C ARG A 101 -17.82 3.93 -0.64
N ARG A 102 -18.38 3.67 -1.83
CA ARG A 102 -19.83 3.52 -2.03
C ARG A 102 -20.43 2.40 -1.17
N LEU A 103 -19.71 1.28 -1.02
CA LEU A 103 -20.17 0.19 -0.15
C LEU A 103 -20.15 0.61 1.32
N CYS A 104 -19.09 1.27 1.78
CA CYS A 104 -19.01 1.80 3.14
C CYS A 104 -20.18 2.75 3.44
N ASP A 105 -20.53 3.63 2.50
CA ASP A 105 -21.69 4.54 2.62
C ASP A 105 -23.00 3.76 2.69
N LYS A 106 -23.20 2.80 1.77
CA LYS A 106 -24.42 1.99 1.68
C LYS A 106 -24.71 1.20 2.95
N TYR A 107 -23.67 0.67 3.60
CA TYR A 107 -23.81 -0.21 4.78
C TYR A 107 -23.53 0.52 6.10
N ASN A 108 -23.33 1.84 6.07
CA ASN A 108 -22.98 2.67 7.23
C ASN A 108 -21.75 2.15 8.00
N ILE A 109 -20.69 1.85 7.26
CA ILE A 109 -19.39 1.39 7.78
C ILE A 109 -18.37 2.53 7.60
N LEU A 110 -17.56 2.82 8.62
CA LEU A 110 -16.49 3.81 8.49
C LEU A 110 -15.40 3.32 7.55
N MET A 111 -14.97 4.15 6.61
CA MET A 111 -13.82 3.86 5.75
C MET A 111 -12.54 4.44 6.34
N ILE A 112 -11.57 3.58 6.61
CA ILE A 112 -10.24 3.92 7.07
C ILE A 112 -9.27 3.73 5.92
N ALA A 113 -8.68 4.83 5.44
CA ALA A 113 -7.62 4.79 4.44
C ALA A 113 -6.25 4.76 5.13
N ASP A 114 -5.52 3.67 4.93
CA ASP A 114 -4.12 3.55 5.35
C ASP A 114 -3.20 4.12 4.27
N GLU A 115 -2.84 5.39 4.42
CA GLU A 115 -1.93 6.09 3.51
C GLU A 115 -0.52 6.22 4.08
N VAL A 116 -0.16 5.38 5.07
CA VAL A 116 1.18 5.34 5.63
C VAL A 116 2.23 5.11 4.54
N ALA A 117 2.00 4.15 3.63
CA ALA A 117 2.91 3.87 2.53
C ALA A 117 2.63 4.68 1.25
N THR A 118 1.36 5.00 0.97
CA THR A 118 0.90 5.52 -0.32
C THR A 118 0.79 7.04 -0.39
N GLY A 119 0.72 7.70 0.76
CA GLY A 119 0.65 9.15 0.88
C GLY A 119 1.96 9.85 0.54
N PHE A 120 1.93 11.18 0.62
CA PHE A 120 3.04 12.09 0.34
C PHE A 120 3.70 11.84 -1.01
N GLY A 121 2.92 11.77 -2.09
CA GLY A 121 3.45 11.71 -3.45
C GLY A 121 3.78 10.31 -3.97
N ARG A 122 3.79 9.28 -3.12
CA ARG A 122 4.36 7.97 -3.47
C ARG A 122 3.68 7.33 -4.69
N THR A 123 2.37 7.49 -4.83
CA THR A 123 1.57 6.98 -5.96
C THR A 123 1.43 7.97 -7.12
N GLY A 124 2.12 9.13 -7.06
CA GLY A 124 2.07 10.21 -8.04
C GLY A 124 1.06 11.33 -7.73
N LYS A 125 0.35 11.25 -6.60
CA LYS A 125 -0.52 12.31 -6.04
C LYS A 125 -0.17 12.52 -4.57
N MET A 126 -0.61 13.63 -3.95
CA MET A 126 -0.33 13.87 -2.53
C MET A 126 -0.89 12.73 -1.70
N PHE A 127 -2.18 12.45 -1.86
CA PHE A 127 -2.82 11.25 -1.31
C PHE A 127 -3.32 10.33 -2.42
N SER A 128 -3.21 9.03 -2.20
CA SER A 128 -3.64 7.98 -3.11
C SER A 128 -5.16 7.97 -3.32
N CYS A 129 -5.92 8.32 -2.29
CA CYS A 129 -7.36 8.56 -2.34
C CYS A 129 -7.80 9.54 -3.45
N GLU A 130 -6.95 10.51 -3.81
CA GLU A 130 -7.22 11.47 -4.88
C GLU A 130 -7.28 10.83 -6.27
N HIS A 131 -6.70 9.64 -6.49
CA HIS A 131 -6.77 8.96 -7.80
C HIS A 131 -8.20 8.66 -8.22
N GLU A 132 -9.09 8.40 -7.26
CA GLU A 132 -10.50 8.09 -7.51
C GLU A 132 -11.47 9.07 -6.84
N LYS A 133 -10.96 10.23 -6.38
CA LYS A 133 -11.72 11.28 -5.69
C LYS A 133 -12.50 10.73 -4.48
N VAL A 134 -11.85 9.88 -3.69
CA VAL A 134 -12.42 9.30 -2.48
C VAL A 134 -11.96 10.11 -1.27
N SER A 135 -12.89 10.37 -0.35
CA SER A 135 -12.58 10.91 0.97
C SER A 135 -12.92 9.82 2.02
N PRO A 136 -11.95 9.36 2.82
CA PRO A 136 -12.20 8.40 3.88
C PRO A 136 -12.77 9.09 5.13
N ASP A 137 -13.36 8.30 6.03
CA ASP A 137 -13.80 8.81 7.33
C ASP A 137 -12.61 9.01 8.29
N ILE A 138 -11.59 8.14 8.17
CA ILE A 138 -10.33 8.20 8.90
C ILE A 138 -9.16 7.99 7.93
N LEU A 139 -8.09 8.77 8.06
CA LEU A 139 -6.88 8.69 7.23
C LEU A 139 -5.65 8.48 8.13
N CYS A 140 -4.93 7.38 7.94
CA CYS A 140 -3.70 7.08 8.66
C CYS A 140 -2.48 7.54 7.86
N LEU A 141 -1.61 8.34 8.47
CA LEU A 141 -0.41 8.91 7.87
C LEU A 141 0.82 8.65 8.74
N ALA A 142 1.95 8.32 8.11
CA ALA A 142 3.27 8.26 8.75
C ALA A 142 4.35 8.36 7.65
N LYS A 143 5.52 7.73 7.83
CA LYS A 143 6.61 7.59 6.84
C LYS A 143 6.93 8.88 6.08
N GLY A 144 6.30 9.06 4.92
CA GLY A 144 6.52 10.21 4.04
C GLY A 144 6.15 11.56 4.65
N ILE A 145 5.38 11.60 5.73
CA ILE A 145 4.97 12.84 6.42
C ILE A 145 6.15 13.71 6.84
N THR A 146 7.23 13.08 7.33
CA THR A 146 8.47 13.75 7.74
C THR A 146 9.62 13.51 6.76
N GLY A 147 9.36 12.88 5.60
CA GLY A 147 10.41 12.42 4.71
C GLY A 147 11.35 11.37 5.32
N GLY A 148 10.98 10.78 6.46
CA GLY A 148 11.81 9.83 7.21
C GLY A 148 12.80 10.46 8.20
N TYR A 149 12.80 11.79 8.38
CA TYR A 149 13.74 12.47 9.26
C TYR A 149 13.48 12.23 10.75
N LEU A 150 12.21 12.26 11.17
CA LEU A 150 11.80 12.01 12.55
C LEU A 150 10.52 11.15 12.59
N PRO A 151 10.33 10.31 13.64
CA PRO A 151 9.10 9.55 13.80
C PRO A 151 7.91 10.47 14.03
N LEU A 152 6.92 10.39 13.13
CA LEU A 152 5.63 11.04 13.28
C LEU A 152 4.57 10.19 12.58
N ALA A 153 3.42 10.06 13.23
CA ALA A 153 2.20 9.57 12.61
C ALA A 153 1.06 10.54 12.92
N ALA A 154 0.08 10.60 12.03
CA ALA A 154 -1.14 11.36 12.21
C ALA A 154 -2.34 10.53 11.78
N THR A 155 -3.36 10.47 12.63
CA THR A 155 -4.67 9.89 12.31
C THR A 155 -5.65 11.04 12.15
N ILE A 156 -6.04 11.32 10.91
CA ILE A 156 -6.96 12.40 10.58
C ILE A 156 -8.37 11.82 10.52
N THR A 157 -9.37 12.56 10.99
CA THR A 157 -10.75 12.11 11.01
C THR A 157 -11.71 13.23 10.58
N THR A 158 -12.92 12.85 10.19
CA THR A 158 -13.98 13.81 9.83
C THR A 158 -14.55 14.52 11.07
N GLU A 159 -15.16 15.69 10.85
CA GLU A 159 -15.90 16.41 11.90
C GLU A 159 -17.02 15.55 12.48
N LYS A 160 -17.68 14.71 11.68
CA LYS A 160 -18.72 13.78 12.15
C LYS A 160 -18.21 12.87 13.27
N ILE A 161 -17.00 12.30 13.12
CA ILE A 161 -16.39 11.44 14.13
C ILE A 161 -15.91 12.29 15.32
N TYR A 162 -15.28 13.44 15.07
CA TYR A 162 -14.85 14.34 16.14
C TYR A 162 -16.04 14.75 17.05
N ASN A 163 -17.16 15.13 16.45
CA ASN A 163 -18.38 15.53 17.15
C ASN A 163 -18.99 14.40 17.98
N ALA A 164 -18.71 13.13 17.66
CA ALA A 164 -19.19 12.00 18.46
C ALA A 164 -18.56 11.98 19.87
N PHE A 165 -17.39 12.58 20.05
CA PHE A 165 -16.71 12.72 21.34
C PHE A 165 -17.15 13.99 22.11
N LEU A 166 -17.97 14.86 21.52
CA LEU A 166 -18.49 16.04 22.18
C LEU A 166 -19.79 15.74 22.96
N GLY A 167 -19.90 16.34 24.15
CA GLY A 167 -21.11 16.32 24.97
C GLY A 167 -20.85 16.92 26.35
N GLU A 168 -21.91 17.01 27.15
CA GLU A 168 -21.77 17.39 28.57
C GLU A 168 -20.86 16.42 29.33
N PHE A 169 -20.19 16.91 30.39
CA PHE A 169 -19.26 16.13 31.21
C PHE A 169 -19.89 14.81 31.73
N LYS A 170 -21.18 14.85 32.11
CA LYS A 170 -21.93 13.67 32.60
C LYS A 170 -22.05 12.53 31.57
N ASN A 171 -21.87 12.83 30.28
CA ASN A 171 -21.97 11.85 29.21
C ASN A 171 -20.67 11.07 29.00
N LEU A 172 -19.56 11.48 29.65
CA LEU A 172 -18.26 10.81 29.60
C LEU A 172 -17.78 10.45 28.18
N LYS A 173 -18.03 11.33 27.21
CA LYS A 173 -17.68 11.14 25.79
C LYS A 173 -16.21 11.43 25.45
N THR A 174 -15.40 11.80 26.44
CA THR A 174 -13.98 12.12 26.24
C THR A 174 -13.23 10.96 25.60
N PHE A 175 -12.41 11.27 24.59
CA PHE A 175 -11.49 10.30 23.97
C PHE A 175 -10.24 10.12 24.83
N PHE A 176 -10.23 9.11 25.71
CA PHE A 176 -9.12 8.79 26.59
C PHE A 176 -8.01 8.01 25.87
N HIS A 177 -7.36 8.64 24.91
CA HIS A 177 -6.24 8.05 24.17
C HIS A 177 -5.18 9.09 23.81
N GLY A 178 -3.92 8.76 24.07
CA GLY A 178 -2.78 9.61 23.76
C GLY A 178 -1.48 8.91 24.15
N HIS A 179 -0.37 9.39 23.58
CA HIS A 179 0.98 8.98 23.93
C HIS A 179 1.73 10.16 24.51
N THR A 180 2.75 9.92 25.35
CA THR A 180 3.60 10.98 25.92
C THR A 180 4.21 11.89 24.83
N TYR A 181 4.49 11.34 23.65
CA TYR A 181 5.05 12.07 22.51
C TYR A 181 4.02 12.57 21.49
N THR A 182 2.72 12.49 21.79
CA THR A 182 1.68 13.07 20.93
C THR A 182 1.95 14.57 20.75
N GLY A 183 2.11 15.01 19.50
CA GLY A 183 2.42 16.41 19.20
C GLY A 183 3.87 16.82 19.45
N ASN A 184 4.83 15.88 19.43
CA ASN A 184 6.26 16.20 19.54
C ASN A 184 6.67 17.31 18.56
N GLN A 185 7.12 18.46 19.11
CA GLN A 185 7.32 19.68 18.34
C GLN A 185 8.42 19.54 17.29
N LEU A 186 9.48 18.77 17.56
CA LEU A 186 10.56 18.54 16.60
C LEU A 186 10.08 17.72 15.40
N ALA A 187 9.31 16.65 15.67
CA ALA A 187 8.74 15.83 14.62
C ALA A 187 7.71 16.62 13.78
N CYS A 188 6.87 17.45 14.42
CA CYS A 188 5.96 18.36 13.73
C CYS A 188 6.70 19.39 12.86
N ALA A 189 7.79 19.99 13.36
CA ALA A 189 8.60 20.92 12.58
C ALA A 189 9.23 20.25 11.35
N ALA A 190 9.74 19.03 11.48
CA ALA A 190 10.26 18.25 10.36
C ALA A 190 9.17 17.95 9.30
N ALA A 191 7.94 17.64 9.74
CA ALA A 191 6.82 17.42 8.83
C ALA A 191 6.41 18.69 8.07
N VAL A 192 6.33 19.84 8.75
CA VAL A 192 6.04 21.13 8.12
C VAL A 192 7.11 21.48 7.08
N ALA A 193 8.39 21.37 7.45
CA ALA A 193 9.50 21.63 6.53
C ALA A 193 9.46 20.70 5.29
N ASN A 194 9.13 19.42 5.48
CA ASN A 194 8.96 18.48 4.38
C ASN A 194 7.83 18.91 3.43
N LEU A 195 6.68 19.35 3.94
CA LEU A 195 5.57 19.88 3.12
C LEU A 195 5.95 21.17 2.39
N GLU A 196 6.75 22.05 3.02
CA GLU A 196 7.29 23.25 2.37
C GLU A 196 8.21 22.91 1.20
N ILE A 197 9.06 21.88 1.34
CA ILE A 197 9.90 21.37 0.25
C ILE A 197 9.02 20.87 -0.90
N PHE A 198 7.96 20.10 -0.62
CA PHE A 198 7.01 19.64 -1.66
C PHE A 198 6.44 20.81 -2.47
N LYS A 199 6.05 21.89 -1.78
CA LYS A 199 5.51 23.10 -2.40
C LYS A 199 6.58 23.87 -3.20
N LYS A 200 7.73 24.17 -2.58
CA LYS A 200 8.84 24.94 -3.17
C LYS A 200 9.39 24.25 -4.41
N GLU A 201 9.65 22.95 -4.32
CA GLU A 201 10.25 22.19 -5.43
C GLU A 201 9.23 21.76 -6.48
N LYS A 202 7.93 21.93 -6.21
CA LYS A 202 6.83 21.44 -7.06
C LYS A 202 6.97 19.92 -7.28
N THR A 203 7.30 19.17 -6.22
CA THR A 203 7.68 17.75 -6.26
C THR A 203 6.68 16.90 -7.04
N LEU A 204 5.38 17.04 -6.74
CA LEU A 204 4.31 16.28 -7.40
C LEU A 204 4.20 16.57 -8.91
N LYS A 205 4.49 17.81 -9.34
CA LYS A 205 4.48 18.17 -10.76
C LYS A 205 5.71 17.61 -11.47
N LYS A 206 6.90 17.77 -10.88
CA LYS A 206 8.17 17.33 -11.48
C LYS A 206 8.25 15.80 -11.58
N MET A 207 7.67 15.06 -10.63
CA MET A 207 7.76 13.60 -10.64
C MET A 207 6.96 12.94 -11.78
N GLN A 208 5.97 13.59 -12.39
CA GLN A 208 5.15 12.97 -13.44
C GLN A 208 5.98 12.50 -14.64
N LYS A 209 6.97 13.30 -15.07
CA LYS A 209 7.90 12.90 -16.14
C LYS A 209 8.74 11.68 -15.74
N LYS A 210 9.18 11.63 -14.48
CA LYS A 210 9.94 10.50 -13.93
C LYS A 210 9.08 9.23 -13.84
N ILE A 211 7.79 9.35 -13.47
CA ILE A 211 6.85 8.22 -13.46
C ILE A 211 6.68 7.64 -14.87
N GLY A 212 6.54 8.51 -15.87
CA GLY A 212 6.46 8.09 -17.28
C GLY A 212 7.74 7.41 -17.78
N LEU A 213 8.92 7.95 -17.42
CA LEU A 213 10.19 7.31 -17.71
C LEU A 213 10.30 5.93 -17.04
N LEU A 214 9.96 5.83 -15.75
CA LEU A 214 9.95 4.58 -15.00
C LEU A 214 9.06 3.53 -15.69
N HIS A 215 7.86 3.94 -16.13
CA HIS A 215 6.95 3.06 -16.85
C HIS A 215 7.56 2.52 -18.15
N LYS A 216 8.18 3.40 -18.93
CA LYS A 216 8.85 3.03 -20.19
C LYS A 216 10.02 2.09 -19.97
N GLU A 217 10.83 2.32 -18.95
CA GLU A 217 11.99 1.46 -18.66
C GLU A 217 11.56 0.09 -18.11
N LEU A 218 10.51 0.06 -17.28
CA LEU A 218 9.93 -1.18 -16.74
C LEU A 218 9.32 -2.09 -17.80
N SER A 219 8.79 -1.55 -18.90
CA SER A 219 8.21 -2.38 -19.96
C SER A 219 9.24 -3.32 -20.60
N ARG A 220 10.53 -2.96 -20.57
CA ARG A 220 11.63 -3.79 -21.07
C ARG A 220 11.90 -5.00 -20.19
N ILE A 221 11.74 -4.86 -18.88
CA ILE A 221 11.87 -5.96 -17.90
C ILE A 221 10.65 -6.88 -17.97
N ALA A 222 9.47 -6.32 -18.29
CA ALA A 222 8.22 -7.07 -18.35
C ALA A 222 8.25 -8.23 -19.36
N ASP A 223 9.14 -8.20 -20.36
CA ASP A 223 9.28 -9.23 -21.38
C ASP A 223 10.17 -10.41 -20.96
N PHE A 224 10.91 -10.31 -19.87
CA PHE A 224 11.84 -11.37 -19.45
C PHE A 224 11.09 -12.69 -19.14
N PRO A 225 11.70 -13.86 -19.41
CA PRO A 225 11.05 -15.17 -19.24
C PRO A 225 10.59 -15.44 -17.79
N HIS A 226 11.37 -14.95 -16.83
CA HIS A 226 11.11 -15.13 -15.40
C HIS A 226 10.36 -13.97 -14.74
N VAL A 227 9.98 -12.95 -15.50
CA VAL A 227 9.16 -11.83 -15.01
C VAL A 227 7.70 -12.09 -15.38
N GLY A 228 6.92 -12.45 -14.38
CA GLY A 228 5.50 -12.78 -14.54
C GLY A 228 4.63 -11.55 -14.65
N ASN A 229 4.88 -10.56 -13.79
CA ASN A 229 4.11 -9.33 -13.79
C ASN A 229 4.91 -8.15 -13.23
N VAL A 230 4.83 -7.01 -13.92
CA VAL A 230 5.31 -5.73 -13.42
C VAL A 230 4.12 -4.86 -13.06
N ARG A 231 4.05 -4.43 -11.79
CA ARG A 231 3.01 -3.56 -11.26
C ARG A 231 3.61 -2.22 -10.92
N GLN A 232 2.93 -1.14 -11.28
CA GLN A 232 3.38 0.21 -10.99
C GLN A 232 2.21 1.12 -10.63
N LYS A 233 2.40 1.91 -9.57
CA LYS A 233 1.63 3.14 -9.35
C LYS A 233 2.57 4.21 -8.79
N GLY A 234 2.78 5.29 -9.55
CA GLY A 234 3.79 6.29 -9.20
C GLY A 234 5.18 5.67 -9.10
N PHE A 235 5.81 5.81 -7.93
CA PHE A 235 7.11 5.21 -7.59
C PHE A 235 6.98 3.97 -6.69
N MET A 236 5.82 3.32 -6.67
CA MET A 236 5.67 1.98 -6.09
C MET A 236 5.68 0.97 -7.21
N VAL A 237 6.71 0.12 -7.24
CA VAL A 237 6.87 -0.92 -8.25
C VAL A 237 7.07 -2.28 -7.61
N GLY A 238 6.32 -3.27 -8.07
CA GLY A 238 6.55 -4.68 -7.79
C GLY A 238 6.85 -5.42 -9.08
N ILE A 239 7.98 -6.10 -9.15
CA ILE A 239 8.35 -6.99 -10.25
C ILE A 239 8.27 -8.41 -9.71
N GLU A 240 7.23 -9.13 -10.09
CA GLU A 240 7.01 -10.49 -9.62
C GLU A 240 7.70 -11.52 -10.49
N LEU A 241 8.56 -12.30 -9.86
CA LEU A 241 9.32 -13.36 -10.48
C LEU A 241 8.54 -14.69 -10.42
N VAL A 242 8.58 -15.42 -11.53
CA VAL A 242 7.93 -16.71 -11.72
C VAL A 242 8.89 -17.65 -12.45
N LYS A 243 8.81 -18.93 -12.12
CA LYS A 243 9.59 -19.99 -12.78
C LYS A 243 9.09 -20.23 -14.21
N ASP A 244 7.78 -20.09 -14.40
CA ASP A 244 7.13 -20.18 -15.70
C ASP A 244 6.10 -19.04 -15.82
N LYS A 245 6.33 -18.14 -16.78
CA LYS A 245 5.47 -17.00 -17.07
C LYS A 245 4.14 -17.36 -17.69
N LYS A 246 4.08 -18.40 -18.52
CA LYS A 246 2.83 -18.85 -19.18
C LYS A 246 1.86 -19.39 -18.14
N ASN A 247 2.37 -20.25 -17.25
CA ASN A 247 1.56 -20.89 -16.21
C ASN A 247 1.51 -20.11 -14.89
N LYS A 248 2.30 -19.02 -14.77
CA LYS A 248 2.47 -18.19 -13.56
C LYS A 248 2.98 -18.97 -12.35
N THR A 249 3.72 -20.05 -12.60
CA THR A 249 4.27 -20.94 -11.59
C THR A 249 5.29 -20.19 -10.74
N LEU A 250 5.08 -20.15 -9.43
CA LEU A 250 5.98 -19.47 -8.50
C LEU A 250 7.30 -20.24 -8.36
N TYR A 251 8.37 -19.51 -8.09
CA TYR A 251 9.52 -20.10 -7.42
C TYR A 251 9.12 -20.51 -6.00
N GLN A 252 9.65 -21.65 -5.55
CA GLN A 252 9.53 -22.08 -4.16
C GLN A 252 10.31 -21.15 -3.24
N ILE A 253 9.89 -21.03 -1.98
CA ILE A 253 10.50 -20.07 -1.05
C ILE A 253 11.97 -20.42 -0.76
N GLU A 254 12.31 -21.69 -0.79
CA GLU A 254 13.66 -22.25 -0.61
C GLU A 254 14.60 -21.86 -1.76
N GLU A 255 14.06 -21.61 -2.97
CA GLU A 255 14.85 -21.15 -4.12
C GLU A 255 15.37 -19.72 -3.91
N LYS A 256 14.76 -18.96 -2.98
CA LYS A 256 15.19 -17.62 -2.53
C LYS A 256 15.43 -16.64 -3.68
N ILE A 257 14.65 -16.75 -4.77
CA ILE A 257 14.94 -16.02 -6.00
C ILE A 257 14.96 -14.50 -5.81
N GLY A 258 14.01 -13.96 -5.03
CA GLY A 258 13.95 -12.54 -4.73
C GLY A 258 15.21 -12.05 -4.00
N TRP A 259 15.73 -12.86 -3.08
CA TRP A 259 16.98 -12.57 -2.38
C TRP A 259 18.19 -12.63 -3.33
N LYS A 260 18.28 -13.65 -4.19
CA LYS A 260 19.36 -13.76 -5.18
C LYS A 260 19.47 -12.52 -6.05
N VAL A 261 18.33 -12.05 -6.60
CA VAL A 261 18.28 -10.81 -7.38
C VAL A 261 18.74 -9.61 -6.54
N CYS A 262 18.27 -9.47 -5.30
CA CYS A 262 18.67 -8.34 -4.45
C CYS A 262 20.15 -8.37 -4.06
N TYR A 263 20.75 -9.56 -3.91
CA TYR A 263 22.19 -9.72 -3.70
C TYR A 263 22.98 -9.30 -4.95
N LYS A 264 22.57 -9.75 -6.15
CA LYS A 264 23.18 -9.32 -7.42
C LYS A 264 23.07 -7.82 -7.66
N ALA A 265 21.92 -7.22 -7.35
CA ALA A 265 21.76 -5.77 -7.40
C ALA A 265 22.71 -5.05 -6.43
N ARG A 266 22.91 -5.59 -5.22
CA ARG A 266 23.81 -5.02 -4.21
C ARG A 266 25.28 -5.09 -4.63
N GLU A 267 25.72 -6.18 -5.27
CA GLU A 267 27.08 -6.29 -5.85
C GLU A 267 27.36 -5.17 -6.86
N LYS A 268 26.31 -4.64 -7.51
CA LYS A 268 26.37 -3.52 -8.45
C LYS A 268 26.04 -2.15 -7.83
N GLY A 269 25.97 -2.07 -6.49
CA GLY A 269 25.73 -0.82 -5.76
C GLY A 269 24.26 -0.40 -5.60
N LEU A 270 23.28 -1.25 -5.95
CA LEU A 270 21.86 -0.95 -5.80
C LEU A 270 21.25 -1.66 -4.58
N ILE A 271 20.68 -0.88 -3.65
CA ILE A 271 19.92 -1.42 -2.51
C ILE A 271 18.44 -1.48 -2.86
N ILE A 272 17.96 -2.70 -3.07
CA ILE A 272 16.55 -3.05 -3.23
C ILE A 272 16.21 -4.21 -2.28
N ARG A 273 14.91 -4.50 -2.12
CA ARG A 273 14.45 -5.57 -1.24
C ARG A 273 13.43 -6.48 -1.93
N PRO A 274 13.38 -7.76 -1.54
CA PRO A 274 12.31 -8.65 -1.98
C PRO A 274 11.12 -8.62 -1.00
N LEU A 275 9.94 -8.96 -1.50
CA LEU A 275 8.80 -9.48 -0.76
C LEU A 275 8.48 -10.86 -1.35
N GLY A 276 9.08 -11.90 -0.77
CA GLY A 276 9.10 -13.24 -1.40
C GLY A 276 9.72 -13.19 -2.79
N ASN A 277 8.93 -13.52 -3.81
CA ASN A 277 9.35 -13.49 -5.21
C ASN A 277 9.14 -12.13 -5.91
N VAL A 278 8.71 -11.10 -5.17
CA VAL A 278 8.49 -9.75 -5.73
C VAL A 278 9.67 -8.85 -5.42
N ILE A 279 10.33 -8.33 -6.43
CA ILE A 279 11.34 -7.28 -6.28
C ILE A 279 10.62 -5.93 -6.13
N VAL A 280 10.91 -5.20 -5.06
CA VAL A 280 10.28 -3.92 -4.76
C VAL A 280 11.20 -2.78 -5.11
N LEU A 281 10.74 -1.87 -5.98
CA LEU A 281 11.41 -0.60 -6.25
C LEU A 281 10.56 0.55 -5.69
N MET A 282 11.14 1.29 -4.74
CA MET A 282 10.53 2.47 -4.13
C MET A 282 11.57 3.59 -3.95
N PRO A 283 12.12 4.15 -5.04
CA PRO A 283 13.18 5.14 -4.97
C PRO A 283 12.73 6.43 -4.26
N PRO A 284 13.65 7.25 -3.72
CA PRO A 284 13.32 8.59 -3.23
C PRO A 284 12.60 9.43 -4.30
N LEU A 285 11.69 10.33 -3.90
CA LEU A 285 10.96 11.17 -4.87
C LEU A 285 11.90 12.14 -5.62
N SER A 286 13.02 12.47 -4.99
CA SER A 286 14.09 13.31 -5.55
C SER A 286 14.89 12.64 -6.67
N ILE A 287 14.87 11.30 -6.82
CA ILE A 287 15.70 10.54 -7.78
C ILE A 287 15.77 11.18 -9.16
N SER A 288 16.97 11.36 -9.71
CA SER A 288 17.18 11.95 -11.04
C SER A 288 16.77 10.99 -12.17
N HIS A 289 16.66 11.50 -13.40
CA HIS A 289 16.37 10.65 -14.56
C HIS A 289 17.52 9.65 -14.84
N GLN A 290 18.76 10.03 -14.55
CA GLN A 290 19.93 9.17 -14.75
C GLN A 290 19.97 8.05 -13.70
N GLU A 291 19.80 8.38 -12.42
CA GLU A 291 19.72 7.38 -11.35
C GLU A 291 18.54 6.42 -11.55
N LEU A 292 17.40 6.94 -12.04
CA LEU A 292 16.24 6.11 -12.34
C LEU A 292 16.54 5.08 -13.44
N LYS A 293 17.27 5.48 -14.49
CA LYS A 293 17.73 4.55 -15.54
C LYS A 293 18.72 3.54 -14.99
N GLY A 294 19.69 3.98 -14.17
CA GLY A 294 20.65 3.10 -13.52
C GLY A 294 19.99 2.07 -12.59
N LEU A 295 18.99 2.49 -11.82
CA LEU A 295 18.18 1.61 -10.97
C LEU A 295 17.50 0.50 -11.78
N ILE A 296 16.91 0.84 -12.93
CA ILE A 296 16.24 -0.15 -13.78
C ILE A 296 17.25 -1.05 -14.51
N GLN A 297 18.35 -0.49 -14.99
CA GLN A 297 19.42 -1.26 -15.63
C GLN A 297 20.00 -2.31 -14.68
N ILE A 298 20.45 -1.89 -13.48
CA ILE A 298 21.02 -2.81 -12.48
C ILE A 298 19.98 -3.86 -12.07
N THR A 299 18.71 -3.47 -11.90
CA THR A 299 17.63 -4.41 -11.59
C THR A 299 17.45 -5.44 -12.71
N ALA A 300 17.48 -5.02 -13.97
CA ALA A 300 17.34 -5.91 -15.12
C ALA A 300 18.49 -6.92 -15.22
N GLU A 301 19.73 -6.45 -15.08
CA GLU A 301 20.93 -7.30 -15.06
C GLU A 301 20.88 -8.31 -13.90
N ALA A 302 20.53 -7.85 -12.70
CA ALA A 302 20.41 -8.69 -11.52
C ALA A 302 19.31 -9.76 -11.63
N ILE A 303 18.20 -9.46 -12.31
CA ILE A 303 17.16 -10.45 -12.61
C ILE A 303 17.73 -11.53 -13.52
N ARG A 304 18.35 -11.16 -14.64
CA ARG A 304 18.90 -12.13 -15.59
C ARG A 304 19.95 -13.03 -14.93
N GLU A 305 20.95 -12.45 -14.26
CA GLU A 305 22.01 -13.22 -13.57
C GLU A 305 21.49 -14.19 -12.50
N ALA A 306 20.32 -13.92 -11.92
CA ALA A 306 19.73 -14.79 -10.91
C ALA A 306 18.82 -15.88 -11.49
N THR A 307 18.34 -15.72 -12.73
CA THR A 307 17.29 -16.58 -13.32
C THR A 307 17.72 -17.31 -14.58
N GLU A 308 18.71 -16.80 -15.30
CA GLU A 308 19.28 -17.32 -16.56
C GLU A 308 20.67 -17.89 -16.29
#